data_AF-A0A6J4KKS3-F1
#
_entry.id   AF-A0A6J4KKS3-F1
#
_cell.length_a   1.000
_cell.length_b   1.000
_cell.length_c   1.000
_cell.angle_alpha   90.00
_cell.angle_beta   90.00
_cell.angle_gamma   90.00
#
_symmetry.space_group_name_H-M   'P 1'
#
loop_
_entity.id
_entity.type
_entity.pdbx_description
1 polymer ?
#
loop_
_entity_poly.entity_id
_entity_poly.type
_entity_poly.pdbx_seq_one_letter_code
_entity_poly.pdbx_strand_id
1 'polypeptide(L)'
;MLAAFTPQRYCERMTRIPGDLERLAREGEERRRAAEAEHAAAERTAAIRQRREVRRLGASNLLNALAENPPAPAVPLLRWTISAVVVSSILWIGADLAGAPEAVSSVGLVGVLVIPFLYLGVRRWRAVLSLRRERAWLLDLPFPVRGYFALLSSTPEEERTATVRFELEDDGPGEDIIRGLAGRSGGAIKVSRTRGSWVVESGVIHSFASDDVEATNGPLLGWMRAVIAETLLPLHAEHRVTSVRFGA
;
A
#
# COMPACT_ATOMS: atom_id res chain seq x y z
N MET A 1 -62.47 -45.08 35.31
CA MET A 1 -61.57 -46.23 35.12
C MET A 1 -60.13 -45.69 35.22
N LEU A 2 -59.62 -45.61 36.45
CA LEU A 2 -58.29 -45.07 36.75
C LEU A 2 -57.26 -46.18 36.53
N ALA A 3 -56.39 -46.03 35.52
CA ALA A 3 -55.33 -47.00 35.26
C ALA A 3 -54.38 -47.04 36.47
N ALA A 4 -54.24 -48.23 37.07
CA ALA A 4 -53.40 -48.47 38.23
C ALA A 4 -51.94 -48.07 37.94
N PHE A 5 -51.46 -47.08 38.69
CA PHE A 5 -50.08 -46.63 38.65
C PHE A 5 -49.21 -47.72 39.30
N THR A 6 -48.60 -48.56 38.48
CA THR A 6 -47.71 -49.63 38.96
C THR A 6 -46.31 -49.05 39.21
N PRO A 7 -45.79 -49.12 40.46
CA PRO A 7 -44.51 -48.49 40.83
C PRO A 7 -43.31 -48.97 39.99
N GLN A 8 -43.38 -50.16 39.40
CA GLN A 8 -42.35 -50.67 38.48
C GLN A 8 -42.13 -49.79 37.22
N ARG A 9 -43.19 -49.24 36.63
CA ARG A 9 -43.07 -48.37 35.43
C ARG A 9 -42.48 -47.00 35.76
N TYR A 10 -42.60 -46.56 37.01
CA TYR A 10 -42.00 -45.30 37.47
C TYR A 10 -40.48 -45.45 37.66
N CYS A 11 -40.03 -46.60 38.20
CA CYS A 11 -38.60 -46.90 38.37
C CYS A 11 -37.87 -47.11 37.02
N GLU A 12 -38.47 -47.83 36.06
CA GLU A 12 -37.88 -47.97 34.70
C GLU A 12 -37.80 -46.64 33.94
N ARG A 13 -38.78 -45.75 34.14
CA ARG A 13 -38.74 -44.42 33.55
C ARG A 13 -37.66 -43.55 34.20
N MET A 14 -37.45 -43.67 35.51
CA MET A 14 -36.40 -42.92 36.22
C MET A 14 -34.97 -43.35 35.88
N THR A 15 -34.73 -44.62 35.53
CA THR A 15 -33.38 -45.08 35.12
C THR A 15 -33.05 -44.77 33.66
N ARG A 16 -34.04 -44.56 32.78
CA ARG A 16 -33.82 -44.09 31.39
C ARG A 16 -33.48 -42.60 31.30
N ILE A 17 -34.05 -41.77 32.16
CA ILE A 17 -33.83 -40.32 32.19
C ILE A 17 -32.33 -39.94 32.27
N PRO A 18 -31.48 -40.54 33.14
CA PRO A 18 -30.07 -40.18 33.20
C PRO A 18 -29.30 -40.58 31.92
N GLY A 19 -29.63 -41.71 31.29
CA GLY A 19 -29.00 -42.12 30.03
C GLY A 19 -29.35 -41.22 28.84
N ASP A 20 -30.59 -40.73 28.79
CA ASP A 20 -31.04 -39.79 27.75
C ASP A 20 -30.46 -38.38 27.96
N LEU A 21 -30.28 -37.95 29.21
CA LEU A 21 -29.63 -36.67 29.53
C LEU A 21 -28.14 -36.65 29.17
N GLU A 22 -27.41 -37.74 29.42
CA GLU A 22 -26.00 -37.84 29.00
C GLU A 22 -25.84 -37.82 27.48
N ARG A 23 -26.76 -38.46 26.75
CA ARG A 23 -26.76 -38.45 25.28
C ARG A 23 -27.03 -37.05 24.74
N LEU A 24 -28.01 -36.34 25.30
CA LEU A 24 -28.33 -34.96 24.91
C LEU A 24 -27.20 -33.98 25.27
N ALA A 25 -26.52 -34.20 26.39
CA ALA A 25 -25.35 -33.41 26.78
C ALA A 25 -24.18 -33.59 25.80
N ARG A 26 -23.91 -34.82 25.36
CA ARG A 26 -22.89 -35.09 24.32
C ARG A 26 -23.25 -34.49 22.96
N GLU A 27 -24.49 -34.64 22.51
CA GLU A 27 -24.97 -33.98 21.27
C GLU A 27 -24.86 -32.44 21.37
N GLY A 28 -25.17 -31.87 22.53
CA GLY A 28 -25.03 -30.44 22.78
C GLY A 28 -23.57 -29.97 22.73
N GLU A 29 -22.65 -30.73 23.33
CA GLU A 29 -21.21 -30.45 23.27
C GLU A 29 -20.65 -30.58 21.86
N GLU A 30 -21.04 -31.62 21.11
CA GLU A 30 -20.61 -31.81 19.72
C GLU A 30 -21.10 -30.67 18.82
N ARG A 31 -22.36 -30.22 18.97
CA ARG A 31 -22.89 -29.07 18.23
C ARG A 31 -22.19 -27.77 18.61
N ARG A 32 -21.83 -27.56 19.88
CA ARG A 32 -21.06 -26.38 20.31
C ARG A 32 -19.64 -26.40 19.74
N ARG A 33 -18.93 -27.53 19.80
CA ARG A 33 -17.60 -27.68 19.20
C ARG A 33 -17.64 -27.51 17.67
N ALA A 34 -18.67 -28.02 17.01
CA ALA A 34 -18.86 -27.82 15.57
C ALA A 34 -19.10 -26.35 15.22
N ALA A 35 -19.95 -25.65 15.97
CA ALA A 35 -20.20 -24.22 15.80
C ALA A 35 -18.94 -23.37 16.07
N GLU A 36 -18.19 -23.68 17.14
CA GLU A 36 -16.91 -23.01 17.46
C GLU A 36 -15.86 -23.25 16.37
N ALA A 37 -15.78 -24.47 15.82
CA ALA A 37 -14.89 -24.78 14.71
C ALA A 37 -15.27 -24.03 13.43
N GLU A 38 -16.57 -23.90 13.14
CA GLU A 38 -17.09 -23.15 11.99
C GLU A 38 -16.81 -21.64 12.12
N HIS A 39 -17.05 -21.06 13.31
CA HIS A 39 -16.70 -19.67 13.60
C HIS A 39 -15.19 -19.42 13.46
N ALA A 40 -14.35 -20.30 14.01
CA ALA A 40 -12.90 -20.19 13.86
C ALA A 40 -12.44 -20.32 12.39
N ALA A 41 -13.10 -21.14 11.59
CA ALA A 41 -12.81 -21.26 10.15
C ALA A 41 -13.26 -20.01 9.36
N ALA A 42 -14.41 -19.43 9.71
CA ALA A 42 -14.91 -18.19 9.11
C ALA A 42 -13.98 -17.00 9.42
N GLU A 43 -13.53 -16.87 10.67
CA GLU A 43 -12.57 -15.83 11.09
C GLU A 43 -11.23 -15.96 10.37
N ARG A 44 -10.70 -17.19 10.24
CA ARG A 44 -9.48 -17.44 9.45
C ARG A 44 -9.65 -17.02 8.00
N THR A 45 -10.80 -17.33 7.41
CA THR A 45 -11.09 -16.97 6.00
C THR A 45 -11.23 -15.45 5.83
N ALA A 46 -11.91 -14.77 6.76
CA ALA A 46 -12.02 -13.32 6.77
C ALA A 46 -10.65 -12.64 6.93
N ALA A 47 -9.82 -13.11 7.86
CA ALA A 47 -8.46 -12.61 8.05
C ALA A 47 -7.58 -12.80 6.80
N ILE A 48 -7.71 -13.92 6.09
CA ILE A 48 -7.00 -14.14 4.82
C ILE A 48 -7.48 -13.16 3.75
N ARG A 49 -8.79 -12.92 3.63
CA ARG A 49 -9.34 -11.95 2.67
C ARG A 49 -8.86 -10.53 2.98
N GLN A 50 -8.95 -10.09 4.23
CA GLN A 50 -8.44 -8.79 4.68
C GLN A 50 -6.95 -8.64 4.38
N ARG A 51 -6.12 -9.66 4.66
CA ARG A 51 -4.69 -9.62 4.32
C ARG A 51 -4.44 -9.50 2.82
N ARG A 52 -5.24 -10.15 1.98
CA ARG A 52 -5.13 -10.05 0.51
C ARG A 52 -5.55 -8.66 0.02
N GLU A 53 -6.58 -8.09 0.62
CA GLU A 53 -7.09 -6.77 0.29
C GLU A 53 -6.11 -5.65 0.67
N VAL A 54 -5.56 -5.70 1.89
CA VAL A 54 -4.47 -4.80 2.32
C VAL A 54 -3.26 -4.90 1.39
N ARG A 55 -2.87 -6.11 0.98
CA ARG A 55 -1.78 -6.30 0.00
C ARG A 55 -2.12 -5.72 -1.38
N ARG A 56 -3.38 -5.82 -1.83
CA ARG A 56 -3.83 -5.26 -3.11
C ARG A 56 -3.82 -3.73 -3.06
N LEU A 57 -4.41 -3.15 -2.03
CA LEU A 57 -4.43 -1.70 -1.78
C LEU A 57 -3.00 -1.16 -1.67
N GLY A 58 -2.12 -1.89 -0.98
CA GLY A 58 -0.72 -1.48 -0.89
C GLY A 58 0.04 -1.54 -2.20
N ALA A 59 -0.23 -2.56 -3.04
CA ALA A 59 0.34 -2.63 -4.37
C ALA A 59 -0.16 -1.51 -5.30
N SER A 60 -1.45 -1.14 -5.22
CA SER A 60 -1.97 0.00 -5.99
C SER A 60 -1.38 1.33 -5.54
N ASN A 61 -1.25 1.56 -4.22
CA ASN A 61 -0.69 2.80 -3.67
C ASN A 61 0.77 2.97 -4.09
N LEU A 62 1.56 1.90 -4.03
CA LEU A 62 2.94 1.89 -4.49
C LEU A 62 3.03 2.23 -5.99
N LEU A 63 2.21 1.59 -6.83
CA LEU A 63 2.22 1.82 -8.27
C LEU A 63 1.77 3.24 -8.64
N ASN A 64 0.78 3.79 -7.93
CA ASN A 64 0.31 5.16 -8.14
C ASN A 64 1.40 6.18 -7.78
N ALA A 65 2.03 6.04 -6.60
CA ALA A 65 3.14 6.91 -6.19
C ALA A 65 4.30 6.90 -7.20
N LEU A 66 4.65 5.71 -7.71
CA LEU A 66 5.70 5.54 -8.72
C LEU A 66 5.33 6.06 -10.10
N ALA A 67 4.05 6.09 -10.45
CA ALA A 67 3.55 6.65 -11.70
C ALA A 67 3.59 8.17 -11.71
N GLU A 68 3.33 8.80 -10.56
CA GLU A 68 3.30 10.26 -10.41
C GLU A 68 4.69 10.88 -10.22
N ASN A 69 5.61 10.16 -9.59
CA ASN A 69 6.98 10.62 -9.37
C ASN A 69 8.01 9.74 -10.11
N PRO A 70 8.03 9.75 -11.46
CA PRO A 70 9.03 9.01 -12.20
C PRO A 70 10.44 9.55 -11.90
N PRO A 71 11.46 8.68 -11.78
CA PRO A 71 12.83 9.06 -11.40
C PRO A 71 13.57 9.93 -12.46
N ALA A 72 12.93 10.24 -13.59
CA ALA A 72 13.44 11.14 -14.62
C ALA A 72 12.26 11.84 -15.29
N PRO A 73 12.44 13.07 -15.84
CA PRO A 73 11.37 13.78 -16.52
C PRO A 73 10.80 12.91 -17.65
N ALA A 74 9.62 12.33 -17.42
CA ALA A 74 8.84 11.59 -18.43
C ALA A 74 8.19 12.53 -19.46
N VAL A 75 8.92 13.60 -19.79
CA VAL A 75 8.51 14.70 -20.65
C VAL A 75 8.24 14.28 -22.10
N PRO A 76 8.87 13.25 -22.72
CA PRO A 76 8.55 12.97 -24.11
C PRO A 76 7.13 12.45 -24.25
N LEU A 77 6.73 11.40 -23.51
CA LEU A 77 5.44 10.75 -23.76
C LEU A 77 4.23 11.61 -23.37
N LEU A 78 4.32 12.45 -22.33
CA LEU A 78 3.25 13.40 -21.99
C LEU A 78 3.09 14.45 -23.09
N ARG A 79 4.21 14.95 -23.64
CA ARG A 79 4.20 15.83 -24.81
C ARG A 79 3.60 15.12 -26.02
N TRP A 80 3.96 13.88 -26.29
CA TRP A 80 3.37 13.09 -27.38
C TRP A 80 1.87 12.88 -27.21
N THR A 81 1.37 12.61 -25.99
CA THR A 81 -0.07 12.48 -25.75
C THR A 81 -0.80 13.82 -25.89
N ILE A 82 -0.22 14.91 -25.38
CA ILE A 82 -0.79 16.26 -25.53
C ILE A 82 -0.80 16.64 -27.03
N SER A 83 0.31 16.42 -27.74
CA SER A 83 0.39 16.64 -29.18
C SER A 83 -0.59 15.77 -29.95
N ALA A 84 -0.78 14.51 -29.58
CA ALA A 84 -1.76 13.64 -30.22
C ALA A 84 -3.20 14.11 -29.98
N VAL A 85 -3.54 14.55 -28.76
CA VAL A 85 -4.85 15.14 -28.45
C VAL A 85 -5.06 16.42 -29.26
N VAL A 86 -4.09 17.33 -29.26
CA VAL A 86 -4.15 18.59 -30.01
C VAL A 86 -4.28 18.34 -31.52
N VAL A 87 -3.49 17.41 -32.08
CA VAL A 87 -3.57 17.03 -33.50
C VAL A 87 -4.92 16.39 -33.82
N SER A 88 -5.44 15.50 -32.96
CA SER A 88 -6.79 14.94 -33.12
C SER A 88 -7.87 16.03 -33.08
N SER A 89 -7.78 16.97 -32.13
CA SER A 89 -8.74 18.08 -32.02
C SER A 89 -8.68 19.00 -33.25
N ILE A 90 -7.49 19.31 -33.78
CA ILE A 90 -7.34 20.10 -35.00
C ILE A 90 -7.92 19.37 -36.22
N LEU A 91 -7.66 18.07 -36.35
CA LEU A 91 -8.24 17.24 -37.42
C LEU A 91 -9.76 17.18 -37.32
N TRP A 92 -10.30 17.13 -36.10
CA TRP A 92 -11.74 17.10 -35.84
C TRP A 92 -12.40 18.42 -36.22
N ILE A 93 -11.83 19.56 -35.77
CA ILE A 93 -12.31 20.91 -36.13
C ILE A 93 -12.18 21.15 -37.64
N GLY A 94 -11.08 20.72 -38.25
CA GLY A 94 -10.85 20.86 -39.69
C GLY A 94 -11.82 20.05 -40.55
N ALA A 95 -12.19 18.84 -40.10
CA ALA A 95 -13.16 18.00 -40.80
C ALA A 95 -14.62 18.49 -40.64
N ASP A 96 -14.95 19.08 -39.50
CA ASP A 96 -16.24 19.74 -39.25
C ASP A 96 -16.41 20.99 -40.15
N LEU A 97 -15.37 21.81 -40.26
CA LEU A 97 -15.31 22.96 -41.20
C LEU A 97 -15.39 22.54 -42.67
N ALA A 98 -14.93 21.33 -43.02
CA ALA A 98 -14.97 20.79 -44.38
C ALA A 98 -16.31 20.13 -44.74
N GLY A 99 -17.28 20.08 -43.81
CA GLY A 99 -18.62 19.54 -44.08
C GLY A 99 -18.65 18.03 -44.31
N ALA A 100 -17.79 17.26 -43.63
CA ALA A 100 -17.71 15.79 -43.73
C ALA A 100 -18.41 15.10 -42.53
N PRO A 101 -19.74 14.94 -42.52
CA PRO A 101 -20.50 14.57 -41.31
C PRO A 101 -20.28 13.13 -40.80
N GLU A 102 -19.90 12.18 -41.66
CA GLU A 102 -19.87 10.75 -41.27
C GLU A 102 -18.52 10.25 -40.74
N ALA A 103 -17.40 10.85 -41.16
CA ALA A 103 -16.07 10.50 -40.68
C ALA A 103 -15.74 11.13 -39.30
N VAL A 104 -16.38 12.26 -38.98
CA VAL A 104 -16.13 13.04 -37.76
C VAL A 104 -16.71 12.33 -36.53
N SER A 105 -17.88 11.69 -36.65
CA SER A 105 -18.54 10.98 -35.54
C SER A 105 -17.77 9.72 -35.11
N SER A 106 -17.20 8.99 -36.06
CA SER A 106 -16.45 7.75 -35.82
C SER A 106 -15.04 8.01 -35.27
N VAL A 107 -14.35 9.04 -35.76
CA VAL A 107 -13.03 9.48 -35.23
C VAL A 107 -13.14 10.06 -33.82
N GLY A 108 -14.22 10.83 -33.53
CA GLY A 108 -14.48 11.36 -32.19
C GLY A 108 -14.74 10.25 -31.16
N LEU A 109 -15.50 9.22 -31.53
CA LEU A 109 -15.85 8.11 -30.65
C LEU A 109 -14.67 7.16 -30.40
N VAL A 110 -13.81 6.95 -31.41
CA VAL A 110 -12.53 6.25 -31.25
C VAL A 110 -11.59 7.05 -30.34
N GLY A 111 -11.51 8.37 -30.49
CA GLY A 111 -10.74 9.23 -29.58
C GLY A 111 -11.21 9.12 -28.12
N VAL A 112 -12.52 9.19 -27.89
CA VAL A 112 -13.11 9.14 -26.53
C VAL A 112 -12.92 7.79 -25.85
N LEU A 113 -12.88 6.67 -26.59
CA LEU A 113 -12.71 5.34 -25.99
C LEU A 113 -11.24 4.89 -25.93
N VAL A 114 -10.45 5.19 -26.97
CA VAL A 114 -9.08 4.69 -27.09
C VAL A 114 -8.12 5.50 -26.23
N ILE A 115 -8.30 6.83 -26.12
CA ILE A 115 -7.44 7.70 -25.32
C ILE A 115 -7.44 7.32 -23.82
N PRO A 116 -8.58 7.12 -23.13
CA PRO A 116 -8.56 6.71 -21.73
C PRO A 116 -7.99 5.30 -21.55
N PHE A 117 -8.23 4.38 -22.49
CA PHE A 117 -7.68 3.02 -22.41
C PHE A 117 -6.15 3.01 -22.58
N LEU A 118 -5.63 3.81 -23.52
CA LEU A 118 -4.19 4.03 -23.69
C LEU A 118 -3.60 4.75 -22.48
N TYR A 119 -4.29 5.75 -21.93
CA TYR A 119 -3.84 6.47 -20.74
C TYR A 119 -3.69 5.53 -19.53
N LEU A 120 -4.71 4.70 -19.25
CA LEU A 120 -4.67 3.69 -18.19
C LEU A 120 -3.59 2.63 -18.43
N GLY A 121 -3.48 2.12 -19.66
CA GLY A 121 -2.46 1.14 -20.04
C GLY A 121 -1.04 1.68 -19.89
N VAL A 122 -0.80 2.91 -20.34
CA VAL A 122 0.49 3.61 -20.23
C VAL A 122 0.82 3.93 -18.76
N ARG A 123 -0.15 4.37 -17.95
CA ARG A 123 0.05 4.63 -16.51
C ARG A 123 0.53 3.38 -15.79
N ARG A 124 -0.14 2.23 -16.02
CA ARG A 124 0.25 0.95 -15.41
C ARG A 124 1.61 0.45 -15.89
N TRP A 125 1.89 0.58 -17.19
CA TRP A 125 3.19 0.18 -17.74
C TRP A 125 4.34 1.03 -17.21
N ARG A 126 4.13 2.36 -17.09
CA ARG A 126 5.09 3.28 -16.46
C ARG A 126 5.33 2.94 -15.00
N ALA A 127 4.28 2.63 -14.24
CA ALA A 127 4.41 2.24 -12.83
C ALA A 127 5.29 0.99 -12.67
N VAL A 128 5.13 -0.02 -13.53
CA VAL A 128 5.94 -1.24 -13.51
C VAL A 128 7.40 -0.95 -13.89
N LEU A 129 7.63 -0.12 -14.91
CA LEU A 129 8.99 0.29 -15.29
C LEU A 129 9.66 1.12 -14.19
N SER A 130 8.91 2.03 -13.58
CA SER A 130 9.36 2.86 -12.46
C SER A 130 9.73 1.97 -11.27
N LEU A 131 8.92 0.95 -10.93
CA LEU A 131 9.23 -0.02 -9.89
C LEU A 131 10.53 -0.80 -10.17
N ARG A 132 10.75 -1.22 -11.41
CA ARG A 132 11.98 -1.92 -11.80
C ARG A 132 13.20 -1.01 -11.65
N ARG A 133 13.09 0.25 -12.08
CA ARG A 133 14.16 1.24 -11.93
C ARG A 133 14.44 1.55 -10.47
N GLU A 134 13.39 1.74 -9.66
CA GLU A 134 13.55 2.01 -8.23
C GLU A 134 14.22 0.85 -7.52
N ARG A 135 13.83 -0.38 -7.85
CA ARG A 135 14.47 -1.57 -7.30
C ARG A 135 15.93 -1.69 -7.71
N ALA A 136 16.25 -1.40 -8.97
CA ALA A 136 17.65 -1.40 -9.43
C ALA A 136 18.47 -0.32 -8.71
N TRP A 137 17.94 0.89 -8.60
CA TRP A 137 18.57 1.99 -7.88
C TRP A 137 18.84 1.64 -6.41
N LEU A 138 17.87 1.06 -5.70
CA LEU A 138 18.06 0.62 -4.31
C LEU A 138 19.08 -0.52 -4.16
N LEU A 139 19.26 -1.35 -5.19
CA LEU A 139 20.26 -2.43 -5.20
C LEU A 139 21.67 -1.91 -5.51
N ASP A 140 21.79 -0.80 -6.23
CA ASP A 140 23.06 -0.14 -6.54
C ASP A 140 23.59 0.71 -5.36
N LEU A 141 22.79 0.93 -4.32
CA LEU A 141 23.24 1.68 -3.14
C LEU A 141 24.34 0.91 -2.39
N PRO A 142 25.33 1.63 -1.80
CA PRO A 142 26.45 0.99 -1.11
C PRO A 142 26.07 0.37 0.26
N PHE A 143 24.80 0.48 0.65
CA PHE A 143 24.25 -0.07 1.90
C PHE A 143 22.86 -0.67 1.68
N PRO A 144 22.46 -1.68 2.48
CA PRO A 144 21.16 -2.31 2.34
C PRO A 144 20.04 -1.40 2.87
N VAL A 145 19.03 -1.15 2.03
CA VAL A 145 17.81 -0.41 2.40
C VAL A 145 16.63 -1.36 2.61
N ARG A 146 16.02 -1.30 3.79
CA ARG A 146 14.86 -2.11 4.19
C ARG A 146 13.64 -1.24 4.46
N GLY A 147 12.44 -1.82 4.33
CA GLY A 147 11.18 -1.15 4.66
C GLY A 147 10.71 -0.11 3.63
N TYR A 148 11.52 0.21 2.62
CA TYR A 148 11.23 1.23 1.61
C TYR A 148 9.87 1.01 0.90
N PHE A 149 9.72 -0.13 0.21
CA PHE A 149 8.47 -0.46 -0.46
C PHE A 149 7.33 -0.79 0.50
N ALA A 150 7.65 -1.28 1.70
CA ALA A 150 6.65 -1.57 2.72
C ALA A 150 5.95 -0.29 3.18
N LEU A 151 6.74 0.78 3.41
CA LEU A 151 6.25 2.09 3.77
C LEU A 151 5.39 2.71 2.66
N LEU A 152 5.87 2.66 1.41
CA LEU A 152 5.13 3.15 0.24
C LEU A 152 3.86 2.33 -0.08
N SER A 153 3.80 1.09 0.38
CA SER A 153 2.64 0.21 0.22
C SER A 153 1.64 0.31 1.37
N SER A 154 1.90 1.10 2.41
CA SER A 154 0.86 1.32 3.42
C SER A 154 -0.23 2.23 2.85
N THR A 155 -1.43 2.11 3.41
CA THR A 155 -2.52 3.05 3.18
C THR A 155 -2.07 4.46 3.57
N PRO A 156 -2.33 5.50 2.75
CA PRO A 156 -2.09 6.88 3.15
C PRO A 156 -3.00 7.24 4.32
N GLU A 157 -2.42 7.84 5.35
CA GLU A 157 -3.14 8.43 6.50
C GLU A 157 -3.12 9.97 6.34
N GLU A 158 -4.12 10.67 6.89
CA GLU A 158 -4.27 12.13 6.75
C GLU A 158 -3.01 12.89 7.24
N GLU A 159 -2.41 12.41 8.32
CA GLU A 159 -1.14 12.89 8.87
C GLU A 159 -0.19 11.71 9.00
N ARG A 160 0.98 11.81 8.37
CA ARG A 160 1.95 10.71 8.36
C ARG A 160 3.34 11.20 8.72
N THR A 161 3.96 10.55 9.69
CA THR A 161 5.41 10.63 9.89
C THR A 161 6.08 9.43 9.26
N ALA A 162 7.29 9.63 8.77
CA ALA A 162 8.15 8.59 8.24
C ALA A 162 9.44 8.58 9.04
N THR A 163 9.77 7.41 9.56
CA THR A 163 10.97 7.21 10.38
C THR A 163 12.03 6.47 9.57
N VAL A 164 13.25 7.02 9.54
CA VAL A 164 14.44 6.38 8.97
C VAL A 164 15.40 6.09 10.11
N ARG A 165 15.63 4.80 10.35
CA ARG A 165 16.68 4.34 11.26
C ARG A 165 17.87 3.86 10.45
N PHE A 166 19.06 4.32 10.79
CA PHE A 166 20.28 3.82 10.19
C PHE A 166 21.39 3.61 11.22
N GLU A 167 22.31 2.73 10.87
CA GLU A 167 23.47 2.35 11.68
C GLU A 167 24.75 2.69 10.93
N LEU A 168 25.75 3.15 11.68
CA LEU A 168 27.08 3.45 11.18
C LEU A 168 28.05 2.41 11.75
N GLU A 169 29.12 2.11 11.01
CA GLU A 169 30.18 1.21 11.48
C GLU A 169 30.96 1.81 12.67
N ASP A 170 31.16 3.13 12.64
CA ASP A 170 31.90 3.89 13.65
C ASP A 170 30.97 4.68 14.58
N ASP A 171 31.55 5.36 15.58
CA ASP A 171 30.83 6.22 16.54
C ASP A 171 29.98 7.32 15.87
N GLY A 172 30.24 7.60 14.59
CA GLY A 172 29.46 8.45 13.72
C GLY A 172 29.71 9.94 13.95
N PRO A 173 29.18 10.80 13.07
CA PRO A 173 29.31 12.23 13.23
C PRO A 173 28.42 12.75 14.38
N GLY A 174 28.68 13.99 14.79
CA GLY A 174 27.83 14.71 15.73
C GLY A 174 26.38 14.85 15.25
N GLU A 175 25.46 15.01 16.19
CA GLU A 175 24.02 15.19 15.90
C GLU A 175 23.76 16.41 15.00
N ASP A 176 24.57 17.45 15.14
CA ASP A 176 24.53 18.68 14.36
C ASP A 176 24.78 18.44 12.86
N ILE A 177 25.76 17.59 12.52
CA ILE A 177 26.06 17.21 11.14
C ILE A 177 24.88 16.45 10.54
N ILE A 178 24.35 15.47 11.28
CA ILE A 178 23.21 14.65 10.81
C ILE A 178 21.97 15.52 10.64
N ARG A 179 21.71 16.44 11.56
CA ARG A 179 20.61 17.40 11.46
C ARG A 179 20.78 18.33 10.27
N GLY A 180 22.01 18.81 10.00
CA GLY A 180 22.31 19.65 8.85
C GLY A 180 22.17 18.91 7.50
N LEU A 181 22.52 17.63 7.44
CA LEU A 181 22.30 16.79 6.26
C LEU A 181 20.82 16.46 6.06
N ALA A 182 20.16 16.01 7.13
CA ALA A 182 18.74 15.69 7.07
C ALA A 182 17.90 16.90 6.69
N GLY A 183 18.22 18.10 7.20
CA GLY A 183 17.53 19.34 6.86
C GLY A 183 17.49 19.68 5.36
N ARG A 184 18.38 19.10 4.53
CA ARG A 184 18.36 19.27 3.06
C ARG A 184 17.21 18.52 2.40
N SER A 185 16.85 17.36 2.96
CA SER A 185 15.79 16.49 2.44
C SER A 185 14.36 17.05 2.59
N GLY A 186 14.21 18.22 3.22
CA GLY A 186 12.96 18.98 3.32
C GLY A 186 12.08 18.59 4.51
N GLY A 187 11.30 19.57 4.98
CA GLY A 187 10.34 19.41 6.10
C GLY A 187 10.94 19.65 7.49
N ALA A 188 10.07 19.71 8.51
CA ALA A 188 10.53 19.61 9.89
C ALA A 188 11.14 18.21 10.08
N ILE A 189 12.30 18.08 10.73
CA ILE A 189 12.95 16.78 10.93
C ILE A 189 13.43 16.70 12.37
N LYS A 190 13.15 15.57 13.00
CA LYS A 190 13.66 15.25 14.33
C LYS A 190 14.76 14.21 14.20
N VAL A 191 15.95 14.57 14.67
CA VAL A 191 17.09 13.66 14.74
C VAL A 191 17.25 13.22 16.19
N SER A 192 17.45 11.92 16.40
CA SER A 192 17.75 11.37 17.72
C SER A 192 18.66 10.15 17.59
N ARG A 193 19.37 9.81 18.67
CA ARG A 193 20.21 8.60 18.74
C ARG A 193 19.59 7.61 19.72
N THR A 194 19.33 6.39 19.27
CA THR A 194 18.73 5.33 20.09
C THR A 194 19.60 4.08 20.00
N ARG A 195 20.19 3.66 21.14
CA ARG A 195 20.95 2.38 21.27
C ARG A 195 22.00 2.16 20.17
N GLY A 196 22.76 3.21 19.82
CA GLY A 196 23.81 3.14 18.80
C GLY A 196 23.32 3.38 17.36
N SER A 197 22.01 3.38 17.09
CA SER A 197 21.46 3.76 15.79
C SER A 197 21.03 5.23 15.78
N TRP A 198 21.19 5.88 14.64
CA TRP A 198 20.60 7.17 14.37
C TRP A 198 19.18 6.99 13.86
N VAL A 199 18.29 7.87 14.32
CA VAL A 199 16.89 7.92 13.93
C VAL A 199 16.59 9.32 13.42
N VAL A 200 16.20 9.40 12.17
CA VAL A 200 15.73 10.60 11.49
C VAL A 200 14.24 10.42 11.23
N GLU A 201 13.44 11.22 11.91
CA GLU A 201 11.99 11.21 11.81
C GLU A 201 11.56 12.44 11.01
N SER A 202 10.78 12.23 9.96
CA SER A 202 10.13 13.32 9.26
C SER A 202 9.11 13.98 10.18
N GLY A 203 8.89 15.27 9.99
CA GLY A 203 7.68 15.93 10.43
C GLY A 203 6.46 15.35 9.72
N VAL A 204 5.29 15.90 10.02
CA VAL A 204 4.05 15.47 9.37
C VAL A 204 4.17 15.71 7.87
N ILE A 205 4.24 14.63 7.11
CA ILE A 205 4.11 14.61 5.65
C ILE A 205 2.62 14.52 5.38
N HIS A 206 2.02 15.65 5.00
CA HIS A 206 0.64 15.67 4.53
C HIS A 206 0.52 14.84 3.25
N SER A 207 -0.26 13.76 3.31
CA SER A 207 -0.52 12.91 2.14
C SER A 207 -1.93 13.10 1.57
N PHE A 208 -2.70 14.06 2.11
CA PHE A 208 -4.11 14.23 1.82
C PHE A 208 -4.49 15.67 1.47
N ALA A 209 -5.20 15.83 0.35
CA ALA A 209 -6.32 16.74 0.22
C ALA A 209 -7.57 15.87 0.14
N SER A 210 -8.59 16.12 0.96
CA SER A 210 -9.79 15.27 1.11
C SER A 210 -10.59 15.02 -0.16
N ASP A 211 -10.30 15.79 -1.20
CA ASP A 211 -11.09 15.86 -2.43
C ASP A 211 -10.41 15.07 -3.57
N ASP A 212 -9.18 14.59 -3.37
CA ASP A 212 -8.44 13.78 -4.34
C ASP A 212 -8.72 12.29 -4.12
N VAL A 213 -9.55 11.72 -4.99
CA VAL A 213 -9.85 10.27 -5.10
C VAL A 213 -8.58 9.45 -5.39
N GLU A 214 -7.47 10.10 -5.73
CA GLU A 214 -6.15 9.50 -5.96
C GLU A 214 -5.12 9.96 -4.90
N ALA A 215 -5.40 9.82 -3.60
CA ALA A 215 -4.40 10.04 -2.56
C ALA A 215 -3.15 9.16 -2.82
N THR A 216 -1.98 9.78 -3.00
CA THR A 216 -0.75 9.07 -3.36
C THR A 216 0.38 9.28 -2.37
N ASN A 217 1.21 8.25 -2.22
CA ASN A 217 2.45 8.31 -1.45
C ASN A 217 3.57 9.07 -2.21
N GLY A 218 3.22 9.99 -3.12
CA GLY A 218 4.16 10.76 -3.94
C GLY A 218 5.09 11.65 -3.13
N PRO A 219 4.58 12.53 -2.23
CA PRO A 219 5.41 13.35 -1.35
C PRO A 219 6.33 12.51 -0.46
N LEU A 220 5.81 11.40 0.07
CA LEU A 220 6.59 10.45 0.85
C LEU A 220 7.72 9.83 0.03
N LEU A 221 7.45 9.39 -1.20
CA LEU A 221 8.45 8.85 -2.13
C LEU A 221 9.55 9.89 -2.43
N GLY A 222 9.16 11.14 -2.68
CA GLY A 222 10.09 12.25 -2.88
C GLY A 222 11.00 12.46 -1.68
N TRP A 223 10.43 12.53 -0.48
CA TRP A 223 11.18 12.65 0.77
C TRP A 223 12.14 11.48 0.99
N MET A 224 11.68 10.24 0.81
CA MET A 224 12.53 9.04 0.97
C MET A 224 13.72 9.05 0.02
N ARG A 225 13.53 9.47 -1.24
CA ARG A 225 14.62 9.62 -2.21
C ARG A 225 15.59 10.72 -1.80
N ALA A 226 15.09 11.87 -1.35
CA ALA A 226 15.91 12.97 -0.88
C ALA A 226 16.75 12.58 0.35
N VAL A 227 16.18 11.86 1.31
CA VAL A 227 16.93 11.34 2.47
C VAL A 227 18.08 10.43 2.02
N ILE A 228 17.82 9.51 1.08
CA ILE A 228 18.89 8.64 0.58
C ILE A 228 19.96 9.45 -0.15
N ALA A 229 19.55 10.31 -1.09
CA ALA A 229 20.47 11.01 -1.98
C ALA A 229 21.25 12.14 -1.29
N GLU A 230 20.62 12.86 -0.38
CA GLU A 230 21.16 14.10 0.20
C GLU A 230 21.65 13.92 1.64
N THR A 231 21.18 12.87 2.34
CA THR A 231 21.64 12.56 3.71
C THR A 231 22.51 11.32 3.72
N LEU A 232 21.97 10.16 3.33
CA LEU A 232 22.62 8.87 3.57
C LEU A 232 23.80 8.60 2.64
N LEU A 233 23.74 9.00 1.36
CA LEU A 233 24.87 8.85 0.44
C LEU A 233 26.07 9.73 0.83
N PRO A 234 25.91 11.05 1.11
CA PRO A 234 27.00 11.87 1.62
C PRO A 234 27.53 11.35 2.96
N LEU A 235 26.63 10.92 3.85
CA LEU A 235 27.03 10.36 5.13
C LEU A 235 27.85 9.08 4.95
N HIS A 236 27.46 8.19 4.03
CA HIS A 236 28.21 6.95 3.75
C HIS A 236 29.61 7.22 3.20
N ALA A 237 29.82 8.32 2.48
CA ALA A 237 31.12 8.68 1.95
C ALA A 237 32.14 9.02 3.05
N GLU A 238 31.68 9.56 4.18
CA GLU A 238 32.53 9.94 5.32
C GLU A 238 32.49 8.91 6.46
N HIS A 239 31.33 8.30 6.68
CA HIS A 239 31.05 7.35 7.75
C HIS A 239 30.26 6.17 7.21
N ARG A 240 30.85 4.98 7.19
CA ARG A 240 30.23 3.84 6.52
C ARG A 240 28.90 3.46 7.16
N VAL A 241 27.81 3.71 6.43
CA VAL A 241 26.46 3.24 6.77
C VAL A 241 26.37 1.73 6.57
N THR A 242 25.96 0.99 7.60
CA THR A 242 25.87 -0.48 7.58
C THR A 242 24.46 -0.99 7.30
N SER A 243 23.43 -0.26 7.76
CA SER A 243 22.04 -0.62 7.54
C SER A 243 21.11 0.59 7.55
N VAL A 244 20.05 0.53 6.73
CA VAL A 244 19.00 1.56 6.67
C VAL A 244 17.63 0.88 6.70
N ARG A 245 16.72 1.39 7.55
CA ARG A 245 15.34 0.91 7.68
C ARG A 245 14.35 2.07 7.70
N PHE A 246 13.43 2.06 6.74
CA PHE A 246 12.24 2.90 6.71
C PHE A 246 11.10 2.28 7.52
N GLY A 247 10.36 3.12 8.25
CA GLY A 247 9.18 2.77 9.05
C GLY A 247 8.19 3.94 9.08
N ALA A 248 6.96 3.65 9.50
CA ALA A 248 6.03 4.69 9.95
C ALA A 248 6.42 5.00 11.40
#